data_AF-A0AB73KZ19-F1
#
_entry.id   AF-A0AB73KZ19-F1
#
_cell.length_a   1.000
_cell.length_b   1.000
_cell.length_c   1.000
_cell.angle_alpha   90.00
_cell.angle_beta   90.00
_cell.angle_gamma   90.00
#
_symmetry.space_group_name_H-M   'P 1'
#
loop_
_entity.id
_entity.type
_entity.pdbx_description
1 polymer ?
#
loop_
_entity_poly.entity_id
_entity_poly.type
_entity_poly.pdbx_seq_one_letter_code
_entity_poly.pdbx_strand_id
1 'polypeptide(L)'
;RIAEQGLLLGELPPGEHPTPSRFVTRSRVIAALTRGTVVVEAALRSGALVTARAAERLGRPVMGVPGPATSGLSAGVHELLRGQAHLVTDAAEIVELVGEIGELAPEKRGPLVPRDLLSPEAASVLAAMPARGVVPA
;
A
#
# COMPACT_ATOMS: atom_id res chain seq x y z
N ARG A 1 23.17 -13.20 -7.82
CA ARG A 1 22.54 -12.50 -6.67
C ARG A 1 21.41 -13.28 -6.00
N ILE A 2 20.24 -13.54 -6.64
CA ILE A 2 19.14 -14.28 -5.96
C ILE A 2 19.52 -15.73 -5.64
N ALA A 3 20.14 -16.45 -6.58
CA ALA A 3 20.58 -17.83 -6.35
C ALA A 3 21.75 -17.96 -5.35
N GLU A 4 22.47 -16.87 -5.09
CA GLU A 4 23.66 -16.86 -4.22
C GLU A 4 23.34 -16.36 -2.80
N GLN A 5 22.38 -15.44 -2.67
CA GLN A 5 22.08 -14.73 -1.41
C GLN A 5 20.61 -14.86 -1.01
N GLY A 6 19.84 -15.69 -1.70
CA GLY A 6 18.41 -15.87 -1.48
C GLY A 6 17.99 -17.29 -1.81
N LEU A 7 16.71 -17.44 -2.14
CA LEU A 7 16.10 -18.73 -2.42
C LEU A 7 15.34 -18.67 -3.74
N LEU A 8 15.61 -19.63 -4.62
CA LEU A 8 14.82 -19.88 -5.82
C LEU A 8 13.99 -21.14 -5.60
N LEU A 9 12.68 -21.00 -5.72
CA LEU A 9 11.75 -22.12 -5.63
C LEU A 9 11.09 -22.35 -6.99
N GLY A 10 11.10 -23.61 -7.43
CA GLY A 10 10.40 -24.08 -8.61
C GLY A 10 9.60 -25.32 -8.26
N GLU A 11 8.32 -25.35 -8.65
CA GLU A 11 7.47 -26.55 -8.51
C GLU A 11 7.53 -27.45 -9.74
N LEU A 12 8.16 -26.97 -10.82
CA LEU A 12 8.22 -27.69 -12.08
C LEU A 12 9.49 -28.54 -12.15
N PRO A 13 9.40 -29.74 -12.75
CA PRO A 13 10.58 -30.54 -13.07
C PRO A 13 11.62 -29.74 -13.88
N PRO A 14 12.92 -30.02 -13.70
CA PRO A 14 13.97 -29.41 -14.52
C PRO A 14 13.71 -29.62 -16.01
N GLY A 15 13.90 -28.54 -16.79
CA GLY A 15 13.72 -28.57 -18.25
C GLY A 15 12.31 -28.25 -18.74
N GLU A 16 11.30 -28.12 -17.86
CA GLU A 16 9.97 -27.69 -18.28
C GLU A 16 9.90 -26.21 -18.65
N HIS A 17 9.09 -25.90 -19.67
CA HIS A 17 8.89 -24.53 -20.16
C HIS A 17 7.81 -23.78 -19.38
N PRO A 18 8.01 -22.49 -19.06
CA PRO A 18 6.99 -21.65 -18.45
C PRO A 18 5.84 -21.40 -19.45
N THR A 19 4.60 -21.59 -19.00
CA THR A 19 3.38 -21.30 -19.77
C THR A 19 2.49 -20.31 -19.01
N PRO A 20 1.61 -19.55 -19.69
CA PRO A 20 0.69 -18.61 -19.02
C PRO A 20 -0.12 -19.24 -17.88
N SER A 21 -0.62 -20.46 -18.06
CA SER A 21 -1.34 -21.21 -17.02
C SER A 21 -0.47 -21.46 -15.79
N ARG A 22 0.80 -21.85 -16.01
CA ARG A 22 1.75 -22.12 -14.91
C ARG A 22 2.10 -20.87 -14.11
N PHE A 23 2.09 -19.68 -14.72
CA PHE A 23 2.25 -18.42 -13.97
C PHE A 23 1.11 -18.18 -12.99
N VAL A 24 -0.13 -18.45 -13.40
CA VAL A 24 -1.32 -18.35 -12.54
C VAL A 24 -1.23 -19.36 -11.39
N THR A 25 -0.84 -20.60 -11.69
CA THR A 25 -0.66 -21.65 -10.69
C THR A 25 0.41 -21.27 -9.67
N ARG A 26 1.58 -20.76 -10.10
CA ARG A 26 2.68 -20.35 -9.22
C ARG A 26 2.28 -19.23 -8.24
N SER A 27 1.39 -18.31 -8.62
CA SER A 27 0.95 -17.22 -7.74
C SER A 27 0.39 -17.70 -6.40
N ARG A 28 -0.17 -18.92 -6.33
CA ARG A 28 -0.63 -19.51 -5.06
C ARG A 28 0.53 -19.78 -4.10
N VAL A 29 1.70 -20.18 -4.60
CA VAL A 29 2.88 -20.48 -3.78
C VAL A 29 3.43 -19.19 -3.19
N ILE A 30 3.50 -18.14 -4.01
CA ILE A 30 3.92 -16.81 -3.56
C ILE A 30 3.02 -16.37 -2.40
N ALA A 31 1.70 -16.41 -2.59
CA ALA A 31 0.75 -16.04 -1.54
C ALA A 31 0.86 -16.94 -0.30
N ALA A 32 1.14 -18.24 -0.46
CA ALA A 32 1.28 -19.21 0.62
C ALA A 32 2.62 -19.11 1.39
N LEU A 33 3.62 -18.41 0.86
CA LEU A 33 4.90 -18.19 1.53
C LEU A 33 5.01 -16.83 2.26
N THR A 34 4.04 -15.92 2.12
CA THR A 34 4.10 -14.56 2.72
C THR A 34 3.08 -14.34 3.84
N ARG A 35 3.40 -13.58 4.89
CA ARG A 35 2.40 -13.25 5.94
C ARG A 35 1.23 -12.38 5.41
N GLY A 36 1.47 -11.60 4.36
CA GLY A 36 0.46 -10.83 3.62
C GLY A 36 0.95 -10.51 2.20
N THR A 37 0.11 -9.87 1.39
CA THR A 37 0.46 -9.48 0.01
C THR A 37 0.14 -8.01 -0.24
N VAL A 38 1.13 -7.25 -0.73
CA VAL A 38 0.97 -5.85 -1.12
C VAL A 38 0.98 -5.74 -2.64
N VAL A 39 -0.04 -5.09 -3.20
CA VAL A 39 -0.10 -4.76 -4.63
C VAL A 39 0.18 -3.27 -4.80
N VAL A 40 1.32 -2.95 -5.42
CA VAL A 40 1.74 -1.56 -5.63
C VAL A 40 1.08 -0.97 -6.87
N GLU A 41 1.11 -1.71 -7.98
CA GLU A 41 0.49 -1.34 -9.25
C GLU A 41 -0.10 -2.56 -9.94
N ALA A 42 -1.32 -2.43 -10.44
CA ALA A 42 -2.02 -3.46 -11.20
C ALA A 42 -3.13 -2.85 -12.05
N ALA A 43 -3.11 -3.11 -13.36
CA ALA A 43 -4.29 -2.96 -14.20
C ALA A 43 -5.34 -4.05 -13.89
N LEU A 44 -6.58 -3.87 -14.33
CA LEU A 44 -7.71 -4.78 -14.05
C LEU A 44 -7.49 -6.25 -14.45
N ARG A 45 -6.59 -6.51 -15.39
CA ARG A 45 -6.22 -7.86 -15.86
C ARG A 45 -4.78 -8.26 -15.51
N SER A 46 -4.17 -7.58 -14.55
CA SER A 46 -2.80 -7.86 -14.11
C SER A 46 -2.71 -9.23 -13.42
N GLY A 47 -1.62 -9.95 -13.67
CA GLY A 47 -1.29 -11.19 -12.97
C GLY A 47 -1.07 -10.99 -11.46
N ALA A 48 -0.70 -9.78 -11.02
CA ALA A 48 -0.56 -9.47 -9.60
C ALA A 48 -1.87 -9.69 -8.81
N LEU A 49 -3.02 -9.45 -9.46
CA LEU A 49 -4.34 -9.69 -8.86
C LEU A 49 -4.62 -11.17 -8.60
N VAL A 50 -3.98 -12.08 -9.33
CA VAL A 50 -4.07 -13.52 -9.08
C VAL A 50 -3.45 -13.86 -7.71
N THR A 51 -2.28 -13.28 -7.42
CA THR A 51 -1.60 -13.46 -6.14
C THR A 51 -2.40 -12.87 -4.98
N ALA A 52 -2.94 -11.65 -5.15
CA ALA A 52 -3.80 -11.02 -4.16
C ALA A 52 -5.02 -11.89 -3.82
N ARG A 53 -5.77 -12.35 -4.84
CA ARG A 53 -6.91 -13.24 -4.62
C ARG A 53 -6.52 -14.58 -3.98
N ALA A 54 -5.31 -15.08 -4.26
CA ALA A 54 -4.81 -16.28 -3.61
C ALA A 54 -4.52 -16.05 -2.12
N ALA A 55 -3.96 -14.90 -1.76
CA ALA A 55 -3.74 -14.51 -0.37
C ALA A 55 -5.08 -14.34 0.38
N GLU A 56 -6.09 -13.70 -0.22
CA GLU A 56 -7.44 -13.58 0.35
C GLU A 56 -8.04 -14.96 0.67
N ARG A 57 -7.96 -15.92 -0.28
CA ARG A 57 -8.45 -17.28 -0.07
C ARG A 57 -7.73 -18.03 1.06
N LEU A 58 -6.49 -17.64 1.37
CA LEU A 58 -5.71 -18.20 2.48
C LEU A 58 -5.94 -17.45 3.80
N GLY A 59 -6.86 -16.47 3.84
CA GLY A 59 -7.10 -15.63 5.00
C GLY A 59 -5.93 -14.70 5.35
N ARG A 60 -5.08 -14.37 4.37
CA ARG A 60 -3.92 -13.50 4.57
C ARG A 60 -4.25 -12.07 4.19
N PRO A 61 -3.80 -11.07 4.96
CA PRO A 61 -4.02 -9.66 4.63
C PRO A 61 -3.56 -9.33 3.22
N VAL A 62 -4.47 -8.71 2.45
CA VAL A 62 -4.15 -8.08 1.19
C VAL A 62 -4.13 -6.58 1.38
N MET A 63 -3.14 -5.94 0.77
CA MET A 63 -2.86 -4.52 0.87
C MET A 63 -2.71 -3.94 -0.53
N GLY A 64 -3.13 -2.69 -0.70
CA GLY A 64 -3.02 -1.95 -1.94
C GLY A 64 -2.38 -0.59 -1.71
N VAL A 65 -1.41 -0.23 -2.55
CA VAL A 65 -0.86 1.13 -2.56
C VAL A 65 -1.73 2.02 -3.44
N PRO A 66 -2.33 3.09 -2.91
CA PRO A 66 -3.17 3.95 -3.71
C PRO A 66 -2.33 4.67 -4.77
N GLY A 67 -2.88 4.78 -5.98
CA GLY A 67 -2.30 5.56 -7.06
C GLY A 67 -3.34 6.47 -7.72
N PRO A 68 -2.94 7.32 -8.70
CA PRO A 68 -3.82 8.28 -9.33
C PRO A 68 -5.10 7.63 -9.87
N ALA A 69 -6.25 8.23 -9.60
CA ALA A 69 -7.57 7.72 -10.05
C ALA A 69 -7.68 7.62 -11.58
N THR A 70 -6.88 8.40 -12.31
CA THR A 70 -6.81 8.42 -13.78
C THR A 70 -5.84 7.39 -14.37
N SER A 71 -5.05 6.70 -13.54
CA SER A 71 -4.04 5.74 -14.01
C SER A 71 -4.65 4.36 -14.22
N GLY A 72 -4.53 3.82 -15.44
CA GLY A 72 -4.92 2.44 -15.75
C GLY A 72 -4.10 1.39 -14.98
N LEU A 73 -2.89 1.74 -14.51
CA LEU A 73 -2.06 0.88 -13.67
C LEU A 73 -2.50 0.86 -12.20
N SER A 74 -3.37 1.78 -11.79
CA SER A 74 -3.92 1.80 -10.43
C SER A 74 -5.32 1.18 -10.35
N ALA A 75 -6.00 1.01 -11.50
CA ALA A 75 -7.39 0.56 -11.57
C ALA A 75 -7.63 -0.78 -10.84
N GLY A 76 -6.74 -1.76 -11.01
CA GLY A 76 -6.82 -3.05 -10.32
C GLY A 76 -6.58 -2.94 -8.81
N VAL A 77 -5.72 -2.02 -8.37
CA VAL A 77 -5.51 -1.74 -6.94
C VAL A 77 -6.75 -1.08 -6.35
N HIS A 78 -7.38 -0.14 -7.07
CA HIS A 78 -8.63 0.47 -6.62
C HIS A 78 -9.75 -0.55 -6.47
N GLU A 79 -9.88 -1.52 -7.37
CA GLU A 79 -10.85 -2.61 -7.19
C GLU A 79 -10.55 -3.47 -5.96
N LEU A 80 -9.28 -3.77 -5.67
CA LEU A 80 -8.90 -4.47 -4.44
C LEU A 80 -9.29 -3.66 -3.20
N LEU A 81 -9.01 -2.36 -3.18
CA LEU A 81 -9.29 -1.46 -2.07
C LEU A 81 -10.80 -1.21 -1.86
N ARG A 82 -11.62 -1.33 -2.91
CA ARG A 82 -13.09 -1.35 -2.77
C ARG A 82 -13.60 -2.67 -2.17
N GLY A 83 -12.80 -3.73 -2.25
CA GLY A 83 -13.06 -5.02 -1.65
C GLY A 83 -12.64 -5.06 -0.18
N GLN A 84 -11.83 -6.06 0.17
CA GLN A 84 -11.36 -6.30 1.54
C GLN A 84 -9.86 -6.00 1.72
N ALA A 85 -9.22 -5.36 0.73
CA ALA A 85 -7.81 -4.99 0.84
C ALA A 85 -7.63 -3.74 1.70
N HIS A 86 -6.54 -3.69 2.45
CA HIS A 86 -6.16 -2.56 3.28
C HIS A 86 -5.39 -1.54 2.45
N LEU A 87 -5.70 -0.25 2.60
CA LEU A 87 -4.91 0.81 2.02
C LEU A 87 -3.62 0.97 2.82
N VAL A 88 -2.47 0.90 2.14
CA VAL A 88 -1.17 1.17 2.75
C VAL A 88 -0.39 2.13 1.86
N THR A 89 0.46 2.95 2.45
CA THR A 89 1.25 4.00 1.81
C THR A 89 2.71 3.99 2.25
N ASP A 90 3.03 3.25 3.32
CA ASP A 90 4.41 2.99 3.73
C ASP A 90 4.59 1.59 4.35
N ALA A 91 5.83 1.28 4.73
CA ALA A 91 6.21 0.00 5.32
C ALA A 91 5.70 -0.20 6.75
N ALA A 92 5.51 0.86 7.53
CA ALA A 92 5.03 0.73 8.90
C ALA A 92 3.57 0.26 8.91
N GLU A 93 2.75 0.77 8.01
CA GLU A 93 1.37 0.30 7.81
C GLU A 93 1.30 -1.16 7.33
N ILE A 94 2.29 -1.61 6.55
CA ILE A 94 2.39 -3.03 6.18
C ILE A 94 2.72 -3.87 7.42
N VAL A 95 3.73 -3.45 8.21
CA VAL A 95 4.15 -4.14 9.43
C VAL A 95 3.00 -4.22 10.43
N GLU A 96 2.20 -3.18 10.60
CA GLU A 96 1.02 -3.22 11.48
C GLU A 96 0.05 -4.35 11.14
N LEU A 97 -0.12 -4.67 9.85
CA LEU A 97 -1.08 -5.68 9.40
C LEU A 97 -0.51 -7.11 9.45
N VAL A 98 0.80 -7.27 9.25
CA VAL A 98 1.41 -8.60 9.15
C VAL A 98 2.36 -8.92 10.30
N GLY A 99 2.71 -7.96 11.15
CA GLY A 99 3.68 -8.06 12.23
C GLY A 99 3.11 -8.69 13.50
N GLU A 100 3.78 -8.44 14.61
CA GLU A 100 3.37 -8.90 15.93
C GLU A 100 2.42 -7.92 16.63
N ILE A 101 1.70 -8.39 17.64
CA ILE A 101 0.80 -7.55 18.43
C ILE A 101 1.61 -6.41 19.08
N GLY A 102 1.21 -5.16 18.79
CA GLY A 102 1.82 -3.95 19.31
C GLY A 102 2.75 -3.22 18.33
N GLU A 103 3.05 -3.80 17.17
CA GLU A 103 3.81 -3.15 16.09
C GLU A 103 2.94 -2.17 15.29
N LEU A 104 2.38 -1.16 15.95
CA LEU A 104 1.47 -0.19 15.34
C LEU A 104 2.23 0.82 14.48
N ALA A 105 1.68 1.19 13.32
CA ALA A 105 2.21 2.28 12.53
C ALA A 105 2.03 3.60 13.30
N PRO A 106 3.01 4.52 13.21
CA PRO A 106 2.86 5.83 13.82
C PRO A 106 1.72 6.60 13.15
N GLU A 107 0.95 7.35 13.95
CA GLU A 107 -0.06 8.24 13.40
C GLU A 107 0.58 9.29 12.46
N LYS A 108 0.04 9.38 11.25
CA LYS A 108 0.49 10.36 10.27
C LYS A 108 -0.05 11.73 10.62
N ARG A 109 0.85 12.63 11.03
CA ARG A 109 0.54 14.02 11.32
C ARG A 109 1.38 14.93 10.43
N GLY A 110 0.74 15.95 9.86
CA GLY A 110 1.46 17.01 9.17
C GLY A 110 2.37 17.78 10.13
N PRO A 111 3.32 18.58 9.60
CA PRO A 111 4.12 19.46 10.45
C PRO A 111 3.20 20.42 11.19
N LEU A 112 3.40 20.54 12.50
CA LEU A 112 2.79 21.61 13.29
C LEU A 112 3.28 22.94 12.75
N VAL A 113 2.35 23.80 12.33
CA VAL A 113 2.67 25.16 11.93
C VAL A 113 2.32 26.14 13.06
N PRO A 114 3.01 27.28 13.20
CA PRO A 114 2.80 28.20 14.33
C PRO A 114 1.34 28.64 14.54
N ARG A 115 0.56 28.71 13.46
CA ARG A 115 -0.88 29.01 13.50
C ARG A 115 -1.72 27.96 14.24
N ASP A 116 -1.28 26.71 14.26
CA ASP A 116 -1.99 25.61 14.93
C ASP A 116 -1.85 25.69 16.46
N LEU A 117 -0.89 26.49 16.93
CA LEU A 117 -0.63 26.72 18.36
C LEU A 117 -1.34 27.96 18.91
N LEU A 118 -2.09 28.69 18.07
CA LEU A 118 -2.77 29.91 18.48
C LEU A 118 -3.99 29.58 19.36
N SER A 119 -4.24 30.43 20.36
CA SER A 119 -5.52 30.41 21.05
C SER A 119 -6.65 30.78 20.08
N PRO A 120 -7.91 30.40 20.35
CA PRO A 120 -9.05 30.78 19.51
C PRO A 120 -9.12 32.29 19.22
N GLU A 121 -8.81 33.12 20.21
CA GLU A 121 -8.79 34.58 20.10
C GLU A 121 -7.67 35.03 19.15
N ALA A 122 -6.45 34.52 19.33
CA ALA A 122 -5.31 34.89 18.49
C ALA A 122 -5.47 34.40 17.03
N ALA A 123 -6.10 33.24 16.84
CA ALA A 123 -6.46 32.73 15.52
C ALA A 123 -7.51 33.62 14.83
N SER A 124 -8.52 34.09 15.57
CA SER A 124 -9.53 35.02 15.04
C SER A 124 -8.93 36.36 14.65
N VAL A 125 -7.99 36.89 15.44
CA VAL A 125 -7.28 38.14 15.11
C VAL A 125 -6.43 37.94 13.84
N LEU A 126 -5.64 36.86 13.76
CA LEU A 126 -4.82 36.57 12.59
C LEU A 126 -5.68 36.42 11.32
N ALA A 127 -6.86 35.78 11.42
CA ALA A 127 -7.78 35.62 10.30
C ALA A 127 -8.38 36.96 9.81
N ALA A 128 -8.48 37.96 10.68
CA ALA A 128 -8.96 39.29 10.33
C ALA A 128 -7.87 40.20 9.71
N MET A 129 -6.59 39.80 9.78
CA MET A 129 -5.51 40.57 9.19
C MET A 129 -5.42 40.37 7.66
N PRO A 130 -5.11 41.42 6.88
CA PRO A 130 -4.94 41.30 5.44
C PRO A 130 -3.73 40.41 5.08
N ALA A 131 -3.90 39.52 4.09
CA ALA A 131 -2.89 38.54 3.70
C ALA A 131 -1.56 39.13 3.17
N ARG A 132 -1.58 40.40 2.71
CA ARG A 132 -0.40 41.24 2.41
C ARG A 132 -0.77 42.71 2.56
N GLY A 133 0.11 43.51 3.18
CA GLY A 133 0.01 44.97 3.23
C GLY A 133 0.20 45.56 4.62
N VAL A 134 0.92 46.69 4.68
CA VAL A 134 1.26 47.46 5.89
C VAL A 134 -0.02 47.88 6.61
N VAL A 135 -0.06 47.68 7.92
CA VAL A 135 -1.12 48.19 8.79
C VAL A 135 -1.18 49.71 8.60
N PRO A 136 -2.29 50.30 8.11
CA PRO A 136 -2.44 51.75 8.09
C PRO A 136 -2.38 52.26 9.53
N ALA A 137 -1.54 53.26 9.76
CA ALA A 137 -1.28 53.89 11.06
C ALA A 137 -2.55 54.53 11.66
#